data_AF-A0A482WH17-F1
#
_entry.id   AF-A0A482WH17-F1
#
_cell.length_a   1.000
_cell.length_b   1.000
_cell.length_c   1.000
_cell.angle_alpha   90.00
_cell.angle_beta   90.00
_cell.angle_gamma   90.00
#
_symmetry.space_group_name_H-M   'P 1'
#
loop_
_entity.id
_entity.type
_entity.pdbx_description
1 polymer ?
#
loop_
_entity_poly.entity_id
_entity_poly.type
_entity_poly.pdbx_seq_one_letter_code
_entity_poly.pdbx_strand_id
1 'polypeptide(L)' 'FERHDDDELGFRKNDIITIVSQKDEHCWIGELNGLRGWFPAKFVEILDERSKQYSCAGDDSVSEVVTDL' A
#
# COMPACT_ATOMS: atom_id res chain seq x y z
N PHE A 1 -1.94 -1.65 -10.60
CA PHE A 1 -3.34 -1.49 -11.03
C PHE A 1 -3.38 -0.26 -11.93
N GLU A 2 -3.70 -0.46 -13.21
CA GLU A 2 -3.86 0.66 -14.15
C GLU A 2 -5.25 1.25 -13.95
N ARG A 3 -5.34 2.58 -13.90
CA ARG A 3 -6.60 3.32 -13.86
C ARG A 3 -7.17 3.41 -15.26
N HIS A 4 -8.42 3.04 -15.45
CA HIS A 4 -9.16 3.19 -16.70
C HIS A 4 -10.14 4.36 -16.66
N ASP A 5 -10.78 4.61 -15.51
CA ASP A 5 -11.79 5.65 -15.33
C ASP A 5 -11.34 6.75 -14.35
N ASP A 6 -12.03 7.88 -14.36
CA ASP A 6 -11.58 9.05 -13.59
C ASP A 6 -11.74 8.92 -12.06
N ASP A 7 -12.58 7.99 -11.65
CA ASP A 7 -12.87 7.64 -10.27
C ASP A 7 -11.95 6.53 -9.72
N GLU A 8 -11.19 5.84 -10.57
CA GLU A 8 -10.23 4.81 -10.18
C GLU A 8 -8.89 5.41 -9.71
N LEU A 9 -8.22 4.76 -8.76
CA LEU A 9 -6.88 5.11 -8.32
C LEU A 9 -5.86 4.11 -8.84
N GLY A 10 -5.05 4.54 -9.82
CA GLY A 10 -3.96 3.74 -10.37
C GLY A 10 -2.72 3.76 -9.47
N PHE A 11 -2.03 2.63 -9.37
CA PHE A 11 -0.80 2.47 -8.58
C PHE A 11 0.07 1.32 -9.10
N ARG A 12 1.34 1.31 -8.68
CA ARG A 12 2.34 0.30 -9.02
C ARG A 12 2.76 -0.49 -7.78
N LYS A 13 3.46 -1.61 -8.01
CA LYS A 13 4.09 -2.35 -6.91
C LYS A 13 5.00 -1.40 -6.13
N ASN A 14 4.94 -1.48 -4.79
CA ASN A 14 5.67 -0.65 -3.83
C ASN A 14 5.18 0.80 -3.67
N ASP A 15 4.09 1.21 -4.32
CA ASP A 15 3.46 2.49 -3.99
C ASP A 15 2.80 2.40 -2.60
N ILE A 16 2.96 3.47 -1.80
CA ILE A 16 2.30 3.59 -0.49
C ILE A 16 1.05 4.43 -0.66
N ILE A 17 -0.11 3.79 -0.52
CA ILE A 17 -1.42 4.44 -0.66
C ILE A 17 -1.94 4.77 0.73
N THR A 18 -2.37 6.02 0.91
CA THR A 18 -3.08 6.41 2.13
C THR A 18 -4.52 5.94 2.03
N ILE A 19 -4.96 5.11 2.97
CA ILE A 19 -6.33 4.60 2.96
C ILE A 19 -7.29 5.66 3.52
N VAL A 20 -8.28 6.04 2.71
CA VAL A 20 -9.31 7.03 3.05
C VAL A 20 -10.59 6.35 3.54
N SER A 21 -10.98 5.20 2.97
CA SER A 21 -12.18 4.45 3.40
C SER A 21 -12.08 2.97 3.04
N GLN A 22 -12.39 2.10 4.01
CA GLN A 22 -12.44 0.63 3.88
C GLN A 22 -13.85 0.07 4.14
N LYS A 23 -14.90 0.85 3.85
CA LYS A 23 -16.29 0.46 4.13
C LYS A 23 -16.76 -0.76 3.32
N ASP A 24 -16.17 -0.97 2.14
CA ASP A 24 -16.42 -2.14 1.30
C ASP A 24 -15.19 -3.06 1.35
N GLU A 25 -15.40 -4.37 1.47
CA GLU A 25 -14.32 -5.35 1.64
C GLU A 25 -13.52 -5.59 0.36
N HIS A 26 -14.09 -5.27 -0.81
CA HIS A 26 -13.48 -5.51 -2.11
C HIS A 26 -12.91 -4.24 -2.73
N CYS A 27 -13.48 -3.08 -2.39
CA CYS A 27 -13.19 -1.80 -3.03
C CYS A 27 -12.91 -0.70 -1.99
N TRP A 28 -11.67 -0.23 -1.93
CA TRP A 28 -11.26 0.81 -0.98
C TRP A 28 -11.08 2.14 -1.69
N ILE A 29 -11.25 3.23 -0.93
CA ILE A 29 -10.89 4.57 -1.38
C ILE A 29 -9.54 4.92 -0.77
N GLY A 30 -8.61 5.39 -1.59
CA GLY A 30 -7.32 5.88 -1.12
C GLY A 30 -6.84 7.12 -1.86
N GLU A 31 -5.68 7.58 -1.44
CA GLU A 31 -4.98 8.73 -2.00
C GLU A 31 -3.51 8.40 -2.25
N LEU A 32 -3.00 8.78 -3.42
CA LEU A 32 -1.61 8.61 -3.86
C LEU A 32 -1.21 9.81 -4.73
N ASN A 33 -0.12 10.49 -4.38
CA ASN A 33 0.40 11.65 -5.13
C ASN A 33 -0.65 12.76 -5.37
N GLY A 34 -1.56 12.98 -4.42
CA GLY A 34 -2.66 13.94 -4.52
C GLY A 34 -3.83 13.50 -5.41
N LEU A 35 -3.77 12.29 -5.98
CA LEU A 35 -4.89 11.67 -6.68
C LEU A 35 -5.67 10.80 -5.71
N ARG A 36 -7.00 10.91 -5.75
CA ARG A 36 -7.92 10.12 -4.95
C ARG A 36 -8.87 9.35 -5.84
N GLY A 37 -9.10 8.10 -5.50
CA GLY A 37 -10.00 7.23 -6.24
C GLY A 37 -10.19 5.89 -5.54
N TRP A 38 -11.01 5.03 -6.14
CA TRP A 38 -11.24 3.70 -5.66
C TRP A 38 -10.26 2.70 -6.27
N PHE A 39 -9.94 1.63 -5.55
CA PHE A 39 -9.15 0.54 -6.08
C PHE A 39 -9.51 -0.80 -5.39
N PRO A 40 -9.23 -1.94 -6.04
CA PRO A 40 -9.52 -3.24 -5.44
C PRO A 40 -8.59 -3.57 -4.27
N ALA A 41 -9.16 -3.86 -3.10
CA ALA A 41 -8.43 -4.16 -1.87
C ALA A 41 -7.48 -5.36 -2.02
N LYS A 42 -7.84 -6.33 -2.87
CA LYS A 42 -7.03 -7.55 -3.14
C LYS A 42 -5.62 -7.29 -3.70
N PHE A 43 -5.32 -6.08 -4.14
CA PHE A 43 -4.03 -5.71 -4.73
C PHE A 43 -3.13 -4.94 -3.76
N VAL A 44 -3.56 -4.73 -2.52
CA VAL A 44 -2.79 -4.04 -1.48
C VAL A 44 -2.73 -4.87 -0.21
N GLU A 45 -1.80 -4.51 0.67
CA GLU A 45 -1.69 -5.03 2.02
C GLU A 45 -1.64 -3.85 3.00
N ILE A 46 -2.27 -3.99 4.17
CA ILE A 46 -2.21 -2.96 5.22
C ILE A 46 -0.82 -3.00 5.87
N LEU A 47 -0.16 -1.85 5.86
CA LEU A 47 1.10 -1.67 6.57
C LEU A 47 0.82 -1.41 8.05
N ASP A 48 1.14 -2.39 8.90
CA ASP A 48 1.04 -2.25 10.34
C ASP A 48 2.24 -1.46 10.89
N GLU A 49 2.00 -0.36 11.61
CA GLU A 49 3.06 0.49 12.19
C GLU A 49 3.94 -0.23 13.23
N ARG A 50 3.49 -1.37 13.76
CA ARG A 50 4.26 -2.17 14.73
C ARG A 50 5.25 -3.12 14.05
N SER A 51 5.03 -3.42 12.77
CA SER A 51 5.86 -4.26 11.92
C SER A 51 6.60 -3.37 10.92
N LYS A 52 7.55 -2.56 11.41
CA LYS A 52 8.36 -1.62 10.61
C LYS A 52 9.31 -2.34 9.64
N GLN A 53 8.77 -3.06 8.66
CA GLN A 53 9.51 -3.73 7.61
C GLN A 53 9.22 -3.11 6.24
N TYR A 54 8.92 -1.81 6.24
CA TYR A 54 8.80 -1.00 5.04
C TYR A 54 9.65 0.26 5.20
N SER A 55 10.81 0.27 4.56
CA SER A 55 11.61 1.46 4.39
C SER A 55 11.04 2.25 3.21
N CYS A 56 11.02 3.59 3.30
CA CYS A 56 10.63 4.47 2.18
C CYS A 56 11.45 4.26 0.88
N ALA A 57 12.53 3.48 0.94
CA ALA A 57 13.39 3.13 -0.19
C ALA A 57 12.92 1.92 -1.00
N GLY A 58 11.94 1.14 -0.54
CA GLY A 58 11.53 -0.11 -1.20
C GLY A 58 12.58 -1.21 -1.07
N ASP A 59 12.20 -2.30 -0.42
CA ASP A 59 12.87 -3.62 -0.43
C ASP A 59 14.41 -3.64 -0.57
N ASP A 60 15.11 -3.41 0.55
CA ASP A 60 16.32 -4.16 0.88
C ASP A 60 16.04 -4.83 2.23
N SER A 61 15.58 -6.08 2.19
CA SER A 61 15.33 -6.89 3.38
C SER A 61 16.59 -7.00 4.25
N VAL A 62 16.71 -6.20 5.32
CA VAL A 62 17.61 -6.52 6.43
C VAL A 62 16.89 -7.50 7.34
N SER A 63 17.15 -8.78 7.15
CA SER A 63 16.85 -9.78 8.17
C SER A 63 17.83 -9.60 9.34
N GLU A 64 17.42 -8.87 10.38
CA GLU A 64 18.16 -8.79 11.65
C GLU A 64 18.02 -10.10 12.47
N VAL A 65 18.46 -11.22 11.91
CA VAL A 65 18.75 -12.44 12.66
C VAL A 65 20.24 -12.75 12.60
N VAL A 66 21.04 -11.87 13.17
CA VAL A 66 22.31 -12.28 13.79
C VAL A 66 22.03 -12.36 15.29
N THR A 67 21.46 -13.47 15.73
CA THR A 67 21.52 -13.84 17.14
C THR A 67 22.95 -14.27 17.43
N ASP A 68 23.76 -13.35 17.93
CA ASP A 68 25.01 -13.64 18.63
C ASP A 68 24.66 -14.23 20.00
N LEU A 69 24.77 -15.56 20.15
CA LEU A 69 25.01 -16.27 21.42
C LEU A 69 25.47 -17.71 21.16
#